data_AF-T1WPX7-F1
#
_entry.id   AF-T1WPX7-F1
#
_cell.length_a   1.000
_cell.length_b   1.000
_cell.length_c   1.000
_cell.angle_alpha   90.00
_cell.angle_beta   90.00
_cell.angle_gamma   90.00
#
_symmetry.space_group_name_H-M   'P 1'
#
loop_
_entity.id
_entity.type
_entity.pdbx_description
1 polymer ?
#
loop_
_entity_poly.entity_id
_entity_poly.type
_entity_poly.pdbx_seq_one_letter_code
_entity_poly.pdbx_strand_id
1 'polypeptide(L)'
;MAGATAKTYGAKDVWKVAVEKVYTVGVMPCTAKIFEAFRPEFNSAGKYHKNESIRDVDAVLTTRDLAEIFRRLNIDFMSLPEERDPKNFMWYSGGATIFGVSGGVMEAAIR
;
A
#
# COMPACT_ATOMS: atom_id res chain seq x y z
N MET A 1 -2.24 -5.78 5.93
CA MET A 1 -1.07 -5.53 6.80
C MET A 1 -0.39 -4.20 6.49
N ALA A 2 0.19 -4.00 5.29
CA ALA A 2 0.96 -2.79 4.97
C ALA A 2 0.24 -1.46 5.27
N GLY A 3 -1.06 -1.34 4.98
CA GLY A 3 -1.83 -0.13 5.27
C GLY A 3 -1.88 0.24 6.76
N ALA A 4 -2.06 -0.74 7.65
CA ALA A 4 -2.03 -0.53 9.09
C ALA A 4 -0.64 -0.02 9.56
N THR A 5 0.44 -0.60 9.04
CA THR A 5 1.82 -0.17 9.35
C THR A 5 2.09 1.25 8.85
N ALA A 6 1.63 1.58 7.63
CA ALA A 6 1.77 2.91 7.07
C ALA A 6 1.05 3.96 7.95
N LYS A 7 -0.18 3.70 8.39
CA LYS A 7 -0.94 4.67 9.18
C LYS A 7 -0.55 4.75 10.65
N THR A 8 0.17 3.77 11.17
CA THR A 8 0.66 3.78 12.57
C THR A 8 2.10 4.28 12.62
N TYR A 9 3.06 3.40 12.36
CA TYR A 9 4.49 3.71 12.34
C TYR A 9 4.85 4.73 11.26
N GLY A 10 4.29 4.61 10.05
CA GLY A 10 4.64 5.52 8.96
C GLY A 10 4.21 6.94 9.18
N ALA A 11 2.95 7.15 9.58
CA ALA A 11 2.43 8.48 9.86
C ALA A 11 3.26 9.16 10.96
N LYS A 12 3.54 8.44 12.04
CA LYS A 12 4.21 8.97 13.23
C LYS A 12 5.72 9.17 13.03
N ASP A 13 6.43 8.13 12.65
CA ASP A 13 7.89 8.07 12.79
C ASP A 13 8.62 8.36 11.46
N VAL A 14 8.00 8.01 10.32
CA VAL A 14 8.61 8.20 9.00
C VAL A 14 8.25 9.54 8.39
N TRP A 15 6.96 9.78 8.16
CA TRP A 15 6.47 11.00 7.50
C TRP A 15 6.26 12.15 8.48
N LYS A 16 6.11 11.87 9.78
CA LYS A 16 5.83 12.86 10.83
C LYS A 16 4.62 13.75 10.48
N VAL A 17 3.57 13.12 9.98
CA VAL A 17 2.30 13.77 9.61
C VAL A 17 1.16 13.20 10.44
N ALA A 18 0.12 14.02 10.63
CA ALA A 18 -1.13 13.56 11.21
C ALA A 18 -1.72 12.42 10.35
N VAL A 19 -2.25 11.37 10.98
CA VAL A 19 -2.77 10.18 10.29
C VAL A 19 -3.95 10.51 9.37
N GLU A 20 -4.71 11.55 9.69
CA GLU A 20 -5.81 12.07 8.89
C GLU A 20 -5.34 12.62 7.53
N LYS A 21 -4.04 12.95 7.41
CA LYS A 21 -3.41 13.36 6.15
C LYS A 21 -2.82 12.20 5.36
N VAL A 22 -2.93 10.96 5.86
CA VAL A 22 -2.40 9.77 5.20
C VAL A 22 -3.53 9.00 4.55
N TYR A 23 -3.52 8.99 3.22
CA TYR A 23 -4.45 8.21 2.41
C TYR A 23 -3.72 7.03 1.77
N THR A 24 -4.23 5.82 2.00
CA THR A 24 -3.62 4.56 1.59
C THR A 24 -4.43 3.92 0.47
N VAL A 25 -3.76 3.71 -0.67
CA VAL A 25 -4.35 3.07 -1.86
C VAL A 25 -3.61 1.78 -2.16
N GLY A 26 -4.34 0.66 -2.21
CA GLY A 26 -3.81 -0.63 -2.65
C GLY A 26 -4.07 -0.86 -4.13
N VAL A 27 -3.04 -1.11 -4.93
CA VAL A 27 -3.20 -1.58 -6.33
C VAL A 27 -3.15 -3.10 -6.33
N MET A 28 -4.23 -3.74 -6.74
CA MET A 28 -4.42 -5.19 -6.60
C MET A 28 -4.88 -5.83 -7.92
N PRO A 29 -4.45 -7.06 -8.24
CA PRO A 29 -4.94 -7.77 -9.42
C PRO A 29 -6.33 -8.41 -9.22
N CYS A 30 -6.96 -8.24 -8.05
CA CYS A 30 -8.18 -8.93 -7.65
C CYS A 30 -9.23 -7.92 -7.17
N THR A 31 -10.45 -8.04 -7.70
CA THR A 31 -11.61 -7.23 -7.27
C THR A 31 -12.05 -7.53 -5.84
N ALA A 32 -11.88 -8.77 -5.36
CA ALA A 32 -12.25 -9.15 -4.01
C ALA A 32 -11.47 -8.39 -2.93
N LYS A 33 -10.29 -7.84 -3.26
CA LYS A 33 -9.52 -6.99 -2.33
C LYS A 33 -10.21 -5.67 -2.02
N ILE A 34 -11.10 -5.18 -2.89
CA ILE A 34 -11.96 -4.03 -2.58
C ILE A 34 -12.81 -4.40 -1.37
N PHE A 35 -13.55 -5.51 -1.44
CA PHE A 35 -14.37 -5.99 -0.33
C PHE A 35 -13.55 -6.29 0.93
N GLU A 36 -12.41 -6.98 0.80
CA GLU A 36 -11.52 -7.27 1.92
C GLU A 36 -11.13 -6.00 2.69
N ALA A 37 -10.75 -4.95 1.97
CA ALA A 37 -10.36 -3.68 2.57
C ALA A 37 -11.51 -3.01 3.32
N PHE A 38 -12.78 -3.22 2.94
CA PHE A 38 -13.97 -2.63 3.57
C PHE A 38 -14.57 -3.42 4.73
N ARG A 39 -13.99 -4.59 5.07
CA ARG A 39 -14.44 -5.39 6.20
C ARG A 39 -14.28 -4.63 7.54
N PRO A 40 -15.26 -4.70 8.45
CA PRO A 40 -15.27 -3.92 9.69
C PRO A 40 -14.09 -4.20 10.62
N GLU A 41 -13.50 -5.40 10.55
CA GLU A 41 -12.34 -5.80 11.33
C GLU A 41 -10.99 -5.26 10.80
N PHE A 42 -10.93 -4.71 9.59
CA PHE A 42 -9.72 -4.11 9.00
C PHE A 42 -9.55 -2.65 9.44
N ASN A 43 -9.45 -2.46 10.76
CA ASN A 43 -9.40 -1.16 11.44
C ASN A 43 -8.29 -1.07 12.50
N SER A 44 -7.19 -1.79 12.32
CA SER A 44 -6.07 -1.86 13.28
C SER A 44 -5.48 -0.48 13.58
N ALA A 45 -5.30 0.36 12.56
CA ALA A 45 -4.85 1.74 12.67
C ALA A 45 -5.85 2.61 13.42
N GLY A 46 -7.15 2.44 13.17
CA GLY A 46 -8.20 3.14 13.92
C GLY A 46 -8.19 2.79 15.40
N LYS A 47 -8.02 1.50 15.74
CA LYS A 47 -7.83 1.05 17.13
C LYS A 47 -6.58 1.66 17.76
N TYR A 48 -5.46 1.68 17.05
CA TYR A 48 -4.21 2.27 17.53
C TYR A 48 -4.35 3.77 17.85
N HIS A 49 -5.01 4.51 16.97
CA HIS A 49 -5.24 5.96 17.13
C HIS A 49 -6.46 6.31 17.98
N LYS A 50 -7.21 5.31 18.47
CA LYS A 50 -8.49 5.48 19.17
C LYS A 50 -9.49 6.33 18.37
N ASN A 51 -9.51 6.14 17.06
CA ASN A 51 -10.39 6.84 16.13
C ASN A 51 -10.99 5.86 15.12
N GLU A 52 -12.29 5.60 15.25
CA GLU A 52 -13.03 4.65 14.41
C GLU A 52 -13.18 5.10 12.95
N SER A 53 -12.99 6.39 12.66
CA SER A 53 -13.03 6.89 11.28
C SER A 53 -11.82 6.47 10.46
N ILE A 54 -10.75 5.99 11.11
CA ILE A 54 -9.51 5.59 10.45
C ILE A 54 -9.56 4.11 10.10
N ARG A 55 -9.40 3.81 8.81
CA ARG A 55 -9.32 2.45 8.27
C ARG A 55 -7.89 2.10 7.90
N ASP A 56 -7.57 0.79 7.84
CA ASP A 56 -6.22 0.33 7.48
C ASP A 56 -5.87 0.63 6.03
N VAL A 57 -6.84 0.50 5.12
CA VAL A 57 -6.71 0.78 3.68
C VAL A 57 -7.92 1.63 3.27
N ASP A 58 -7.71 2.76 2.60
CA ASP A 58 -8.80 3.68 2.25
C ASP A 58 -9.47 3.30 0.94
N ALA A 59 -8.66 2.97 -0.07
CA ALA A 59 -9.14 2.57 -1.39
C ALA A 59 -8.32 1.41 -1.97
N VAL A 60 -8.96 0.65 -2.85
CA VAL A 60 -8.30 -0.39 -3.64
C VAL A 60 -8.62 -0.16 -5.11
N LEU A 61 -7.59 -0.09 -5.93
CA LEU A 61 -7.68 -0.02 -7.38
C LEU A 61 -7.30 -1.38 -7.96
N THR A 62 -8.04 -1.82 -8.98
CA THR A 62 -7.59 -2.95 -9.77
C THR A 62 -6.49 -2.55 -10.75
N THR A 63 -5.77 -3.51 -11.30
CA THR A 63 -4.84 -3.26 -12.42
C THR A 63 -5.52 -2.60 -13.61
N ARG A 64 -6.80 -2.90 -13.86
CA ARG A 64 -7.59 -2.26 -14.92
C ARG A 64 -7.91 -0.80 -14.60
N ASP A 65 -8.26 -0.50 -13.35
CA ASP A 65 -8.55 0.87 -12.92
C ASP A 65 -7.30 1.76 -13.05
N LEU A 66 -6.14 1.23 -12.65
CA LEU A 66 -4.87 1.93 -12.81
C LEU A 66 -4.53 2.17 -14.30
N ALA A 67 -4.71 1.16 -15.15
CA ALA A 67 -4.48 1.30 -16.58
C ALA A 67 -5.43 2.31 -17.25
N GLU A 68 -6.67 2.40 -16.79
CA GLU A 68 -7.63 3.42 -17.24
C GLU A 68 -7.21 4.83 -16.82
N ILE A 69 -6.71 5.00 -15.59
CA ILE A 69 -6.17 6.29 -15.12
C ILE A 69 -5.00 6.75 -16.00
N PHE A 70 -4.05 5.86 -16.31
CA PHE A 70 -2.93 6.21 -17.19
C PHE A 70 -3.40 6.64 -18.59
N ARG A 71 -4.36 5.92 -19.18
CA ARG A 71 -4.95 6.31 -20.47
C ARG A 71 -5.64 7.67 -20.43
N ARG A 72 -6.40 7.96 -19.37
CA ARG A 72 -7.10 9.26 -19.21
C ARG A 72 -6.14 10.43 -18.99
N LEU A 73 -5.03 10.18 -18.31
CA LEU A 73 -3.99 11.18 -18.06
C LEU A 73 -2.99 11.29 -19.21
N ASN A 74 -3.16 10.51 -20.28
CA ASN A 74 -2.23 10.42 -21.41
C ASN A 74 -0.78 10.12 -20.97
N ILE A 75 -0.64 9.26 -19.95
CA ILE A 75 0.66 8.82 -19.43
C ILE A 75 1.04 7.55 -20.19
N ASP A 76 2.11 7.64 -20.97
CA ASP A 76 2.74 6.47 -21.56
C ASP A 76 3.74 5.85 -20.58
N PHE A 77 3.31 4.76 -19.94
CA PHE A 77 4.13 4.07 -18.96
C PHE A 77 5.42 3.48 -19.53
N MET A 78 5.44 3.16 -20.84
CA MET A 78 6.60 2.51 -21.47
C MET A 78 7.74 3.48 -21.78
N SER A 79 7.46 4.78 -21.85
CA SER A 79 8.47 5.82 -22.10
C SER A 79 8.95 6.52 -20.83
N LEU A 80 8.44 6.15 -19.66
CA LEU A 80 8.92 6.69 -18.39
C LEU A 80 10.38 6.26 -18.15
N PRO A 81 11.26 7.17 -17.70
CA PRO A 81 12.62 6.81 -17.34
C PRO A 81 12.61 5.84 -16.17
N GLU A 82 13.57 4.92 -16.16
CA GLU A 82 13.79 4.00 -15.03
C GLU A 82 14.52 4.74 -13.89
N GLU A 83 13.86 5.73 -13.30
CA GLU A 83 14.38 6.48 -12.16
C GLU A 83 13.80 5.94 -10.84
N ARG A 84 14.69 5.71 -9.87
CA ARG A 84 14.31 5.44 -8.48
C ARG A 84 14.76 6.63 -7.64
N ASP A 85 13.81 7.45 -7.19
CA ASP A 85 14.02 8.44 -6.13
C ASP A 85 13.34 7.94 -4.83
N PRO A 86 13.97 6.99 -4.10
CA PRO A 86 13.40 6.38 -2.92
C PRO A 86 13.19 7.40 -1.78
N LYS A 87 11.94 7.75 -1.47
CA LYS A 87 11.58 8.61 -0.32
C LYS A 87 10.80 7.86 0.75
N ASN A 88 11.14 8.09 2.02
CA ASN A 88 10.40 7.65 3.21
C ASN A 88 10.22 6.12 3.35
N PHE A 89 8.98 5.61 3.35
CA PHE A 89 8.69 4.16 3.35
C PHE A 89 9.30 3.43 2.14
N MET A 90 9.83 4.18 1.17
CA MET A 90 10.64 3.70 0.07
C MET A 90 12.15 3.85 0.32
N TRP A 91 12.65 4.01 1.56
CA TRP A 91 14.10 3.97 1.92
C TRP A 91 14.71 2.58 1.67
N TYR A 92 14.57 2.08 0.45
CA TYR A 92 15.06 0.79 0.05
C TYR A 92 15.12 0.76 -1.48
N SER A 93 16.18 0.17 -2.02
CA SER A 93 16.45 0.07 -3.46
C SER A 93 15.60 -1.00 -4.18
N GLY A 94 14.43 -1.35 -3.65
CA GLY A 94 13.53 -2.39 -4.17
C GLY A 94 13.29 -3.61 -3.25
N GLY A 95 14.13 -3.86 -2.23
CA GLY A 95 13.92 -4.92 -1.23
C GLY A 95 13.89 -4.50 0.24
N ALA A 96 12.74 -4.55 0.91
CA ALA A 96 12.68 -5.26 2.20
C ALA A 96 12.70 -6.79 1.98
N THR A 97 12.62 -7.21 0.72
CA THR A 97 12.95 -8.52 0.18
C THR A 97 14.42 -8.54 -0.19
N ILE A 98 15.26 -9.26 0.57
CA ILE A 98 16.65 -9.56 0.16
C ILE A 98 16.70 -10.18 -1.25
N PHE A 99 17.83 -10.07 -1.95
CA PHE A 99 17.97 -10.70 -3.27
C PHE A 99 17.59 -12.18 -3.19
N GLY A 100 16.59 -12.57 -3.98
CA GLY A 100 15.99 -13.91 -3.94
C GLY A 100 14.47 -13.87 -4.05
N VAL A 101 13.87 -15.05 -4.02
CA VAL A 101 12.41 -15.24 -4.03
C VAL A 101 12.00 -16.08 -2.84
N SER A 102 10.87 -15.76 -2.21
CA SER A 102 10.41 -16.50 -1.02
C SER A 102 9.66 -17.80 -1.36
N GLY A 103 9.24 -17.98 -2.62
CA GLY A 103 8.31 -19.03 -3.06
C GLY A 103 6.83 -18.68 -2.84
N GLY A 104 6.53 -17.45 -2.42
CA GLY A 104 5.19 -17.03 -2.01
C GLY A 104 4.96 -17.21 -0.50
N VAL A 105 3.87 -16.64 0.00
CA VAL A 105 3.61 -16.56 1.46
C VAL A 105 3.45 -17.94 2.10
N MET A 106 2.78 -18.87 1.43
CA MET A 106 2.55 -20.22 1.98
C MET A 106 3.85 -21.01 2.17
N GLU A 107 4.71 -21.04 1.14
CA GLU A 107 6.00 -21.74 1.22
C GLU A 107 6.92 -21.09 2.26
N ALA A 108 6.97 -19.74 2.27
CA ALA A 108 7.80 -18.99 3.20
C ALA A 108 7.38 -19.14 4.67
N ALA A 109 6.11 -19.43 4.95
CA ALA A 109 5.62 -19.65 6.31
C ALA A 109 5.89 -21.06 6.84
N ILE A 110 6.05 -22.05 5.95
CA ILE A 110 6.30 -23.46 6.31
C ILE A 110 7.79 -23.75 6.48
N ARG A 111 8.64 -23.08 5.68
CA ARG A 111 10.10 -23.20 5.74
C ARG A 111 10.68 -22.65 7.04
#